data_AF-A0A9Q1LZP8-F1
#
_entry.id   AF-A0A9Q1LZP8-F1
#
_cell.length_a   1.000
_cell.length_b   1.000
_cell.length_c   1.000
_cell.angle_alpha   90.00
_cell.angle_beta   90.00
_cell.angle_gamma   90.00
#
_symmetry.space_group_name_H-M   'P 1'
#
loop_
_entity.id
_entity.type
_entity.pdbx_description
1 polymer ?
#
loop_
_entity_poly.entity_id
_entity_poly.type
_entity_poly.pdbx_seq_one_letter_code
_entity_poly.pdbx_strand_id
1 'polypeptide(L)'
;MAGKSRPKPLNVYLYIPNIIGYLRILMNCVAFAVCFVDKKLFSLLYFVSFVCDALDGWFARKFNQASTFGAVLDMVTDRVSTACLLVILSQVYRPGLVFLSLLALDISSHWLQMYSTFLVGKTSHKDVKDSSSWLFRLYYGNRMFMGYCCVSCEVLYITLFLLARNETDSLIDVLVNTAMTSWIYLVYLALFLFGWAIKQFVNIIQMKTAADACVLYDVNKKQ
;
A
#
# COMPACT_ATOMS: atom_id res chain seq x y z
N MET A 1 -39.58 -16.66 -11.25
CA MET A 1 -38.31 -16.08 -10.76
C MET A 1 -37.46 -15.76 -11.97
N ALA A 2 -37.36 -14.48 -12.37
CA ALA A 2 -36.53 -14.08 -13.50
C ALA A 2 -35.05 -14.34 -13.14
N GLY A 3 -34.41 -15.25 -13.87
CA GLY A 3 -32.99 -15.54 -13.68
C GLY A 3 -32.19 -14.26 -13.92
N LYS A 4 -31.46 -13.78 -12.91
CA LYS A 4 -30.49 -12.70 -13.09
C LYS A 4 -29.51 -13.14 -14.17
N SER A 5 -29.63 -12.58 -15.36
CA SER A 5 -28.70 -12.81 -16.46
C SER A 5 -27.27 -12.54 -15.98
N ARG A 6 -26.34 -13.47 -16.22
CA ARG A 6 -24.93 -13.25 -15.91
C ARG A 6 -24.48 -11.90 -16.50
N PRO A 7 -23.83 -11.02 -15.72
CA PRO A 7 -23.37 -9.75 -16.25
C PRO A 7 -22.44 -10.00 -17.43
N LYS A 8 -22.62 -9.24 -18.52
CA LYS A 8 -21.70 -9.28 -19.66
C LYS A 8 -20.30 -8.90 -19.16
N PRO A 9 -19.22 -9.49 -19.68
CA PRO A 9 -17.85 -9.19 -19.22
C PRO A 9 -17.50 -7.70 -19.29
N LEU A 10 -18.02 -6.98 -20.30
CA LEU A 10 -17.86 -5.53 -20.44
C LEU A 10 -18.43 -4.73 -19.26
N ASN A 11 -19.50 -5.22 -18.62
CA ASN A 11 -20.11 -4.53 -17.48
C ASN A 11 -19.19 -4.56 -16.27
N VAL A 12 -18.37 -5.61 -16.10
CA VAL A 12 -17.44 -5.71 -14.97
C VAL A 12 -16.31 -4.70 -15.12
N TYR A 13 -15.74 -4.52 -16.31
CA TYR A 13 -14.72 -3.50 -16.55
C TYR A 13 -15.22 -2.07 -16.30
N LEU A 14 -16.51 -1.83 -16.48
CA LEU A 14 -17.17 -0.52 -16.32
C LEU A 14 -17.87 -0.36 -14.97
N TYR A 15 -17.60 -1.23 -14.00
CA TYR A 15 -18.06 -0.99 -12.62
C TYR A 15 -17.50 0.32 -12.10
N ILE A 16 -18.31 1.05 -11.34
CA ILE A 16 -17.96 2.33 -10.73
C ILE A 16 -16.61 2.27 -9.98
N PRO A 17 -16.34 1.25 -9.12
CA PRO A 17 -15.02 1.11 -8.50
C PRO A 17 -13.86 0.98 -9.50
N ASN A 18 -14.05 0.28 -10.62
CA ASN A 18 -13.00 0.08 -11.62
C ASN A 18 -12.72 1.36 -12.42
N ILE A 19 -13.76 2.15 -12.70
CA ILE A 19 -13.61 3.48 -13.30
C ILE A 19 -12.80 4.41 -12.38
N ILE A 20 -13.06 4.37 -11.07
CA ILE A 20 -12.25 5.10 -10.08
C ILE A 20 -10.81 4.60 -10.11
N GLY A 21 -10.59 3.28 -10.19
CA GLY A 21 -9.25 2.69 -10.36
C GLY A 21 -8.51 3.21 -11.59
N TYR A 22 -9.16 3.29 -12.75
CA TYR A 22 -8.52 3.86 -13.96
C TYR A 22 -8.21 5.35 -13.81
N LEU A 23 -9.10 6.11 -13.16
CA LEU A 23 -8.84 7.51 -12.86
C LEU A 23 -7.62 7.68 -11.93
N ARG A 24 -7.48 6.83 -10.91
CA ARG A 24 -6.30 6.81 -10.02
C ARG A 24 -5.01 6.57 -10.79
N ILE A 25 -5.01 5.63 -11.73
CA ILE A 25 -3.84 5.36 -12.60
C ILE A 25 -3.48 6.64 -13.37
N LEU A 26 -4.45 7.26 -14.05
CA LEU A 26 -4.20 8.50 -14.80
C LEU A 26 -3.69 9.63 -13.90
N MET A 27 -4.31 9.83 -12.74
CA MET A 27 -3.89 10.83 -11.75
C MET A 27 -2.46 10.59 -11.27
N ASN A 28 -2.09 9.33 -10.98
CA ASN A 28 -0.74 8.97 -10.61
C ASN A 28 0.26 9.23 -11.75
N CYS A 29 -0.09 8.90 -13.00
CA CYS A 29 0.76 9.22 -14.16
C CYS A 29 1.02 10.73 -14.27
N VAL A 30 -0.03 11.56 -14.13
CA VAL A 30 0.10 13.02 -14.15
C VAL A 30 0.94 13.50 -12.97
N ALA A 31 0.68 13.00 -11.76
CA ALA A 31 1.44 13.34 -10.56
C ALA A 31 2.94 13.07 -10.79
N PHE A 32 3.30 11.85 -11.18
CA PHE A 32 4.70 11.49 -11.40
C PHE A 32 5.35 12.27 -12.55
N ALA A 33 4.60 12.68 -13.57
CA ALA A 33 5.13 13.55 -14.63
C ALA A 33 5.52 14.95 -14.13
N VAL A 34 4.84 15.47 -13.11
CA VAL A 34 5.10 16.82 -12.56
C VAL A 34 5.96 16.80 -11.29
N CYS A 35 6.42 15.64 -10.83
CA CYS A 35 7.04 15.49 -9.50
C CYS A 35 8.25 16.39 -9.26
N PHE A 36 9.14 16.56 -10.25
CA PHE A 36 10.32 17.43 -10.15
C PHE A 36 10.05 18.89 -10.53
N VAL A 37 8.86 19.20 -11.08
CA VAL A 37 8.48 20.55 -11.50
C VAL A 37 7.74 21.28 -10.39
N ASP A 38 6.72 20.63 -9.81
CA ASP A 38 5.92 21.18 -8.72
C ASP A 38 5.63 20.11 -7.67
N LYS A 39 6.41 20.15 -6.58
CA LYS A 39 6.28 19.21 -5.46
C LYS A 39 4.90 19.30 -4.80
N LYS A 40 4.29 20.49 -4.73
CA LYS A 40 2.99 20.68 -4.07
C LYS A 40 1.87 20.08 -4.91
N LEU A 41 1.89 20.33 -6.22
CA LEU A 41 0.92 19.74 -7.14
C LEU A 41 1.04 18.21 -7.17
N PHE A 42 2.27 17.68 -7.21
CA PHE A 42 2.51 16.24 -7.07
C PHE A 42 1.88 15.67 -5.80
N SER A 43 2.22 16.23 -4.64
CA SER A 43 1.72 15.74 -3.36
C SER A 43 0.20 15.83 -3.25
N LEU A 44 -0.42 16.88 -3.81
CA LEU A 44 -1.87 17.02 -3.86
C LEU A 44 -2.51 15.93 -4.74
N LEU A 45 -2.03 15.76 -5.98
CA LEU A 45 -2.58 14.77 -6.91
C LEU A 45 -2.41 13.34 -6.38
N TYR A 46 -1.22 13.02 -5.85
CA TYR A 46 -0.93 11.72 -5.26
C TYR A 46 -1.81 11.48 -4.02
N PHE A 47 -1.97 12.47 -3.14
CA PHE A 47 -2.83 12.35 -1.96
C PHE A 47 -4.30 12.14 -2.33
N VAL A 48 -4.82 12.86 -3.33
CA VAL A 48 -6.20 12.65 -3.81
C VAL A 48 -6.35 11.26 -4.41
N SER A 49 -5.38 10.78 -5.18
CA SER A 49 -5.36 9.42 -5.73
C SER A 49 -5.40 8.35 -4.62
N PHE A 50 -4.63 8.56 -3.55
CA PHE A 50 -4.64 7.71 -2.36
C PHE A 50 -5.99 7.76 -1.61
N VAL A 51 -6.67 8.91 -1.55
CA VAL A 51 -8.03 8.97 -0.97
C VAL A 51 -9.05 8.24 -1.83
N CYS A 52 -8.91 8.30 -3.16
CA CYS A 52 -9.77 7.58 -4.10
C CYS A 52 -9.73 6.06 -3.92
N ASP A 53 -8.63 5.51 -3.41
CA ASP A 53 -8.48 4.10 -2.99
C ASP A 53 -9.59 3.66 -2.03
N ALA A 54 -9.73 4.39 -0.92
CA ALA A 54 -10.74 4.05 0.08
C ALA A 54 -12.16 4.18 -0.50
N LEU A 55 -12.35 5.10 -1.45
CA LEU A 55 -13.63 5.34 -2.11
C LEU A 55 -14.01 4.22 -3.07
N ASP A 56 -13.09 3.68 -3.88
CA ASP A 56 -13.41 2.57 -4.79
C ASP A 56 -13.89 1.34 -4.02
N GLY A 57 -13.21 0.99 -2.92
CA GLY A 57 -13.59 -0.12 -2.07
C GLY A 57 -14.93 0.14 -1.38
N TRP A 58 -15.24 1.39 -1.04
CA TRP A 58 -16.55 1.74 -0.51
C TRP A 58 -17.64 1.58 -1.59
N PHE A 59 -17.47 2.16 -2.77
CA PHE A 59 -18.44 2.02 -3.85
C PHE A 59 -18.65 0.57 -4.30
N ALA A 60 -17.60 -0.26 -4.30
CA ALA A 60 -17.70 -1.69 -4.56
C ALA A 60 -18.67 -2.39 -3.60
N ARG A 61 -18.60 -2.07 -2.30
CA ARG A 61 -19.51 -2.63 -1.28
C ARG A 61 -20.91 -2.02 -1.36
N LYS A 62 -21.00 -0.70 -1.56
CA LYS A 62 -22.29 0.03 -1.61
C LYS A 62 -23.15 -0.40 -2.78
N PHE A 63 -22.54 -0.57 -3.96
CA PHE A 63 -23.25 -0.94 -5.20
C PHE A 63 -23.24 -2.44 -5.48
N ASN A 64 -22.68 -3.26 -4.58
CA ASN A 64 -22.52 -4.70 -4.77
C ASN A 64 -21.80 -5.04 -6.11
N GLN A 65 -20.76 -4.26 -6.41
CA GLN A 65 -19.93 -4.32 -7.63
C GLN A 65 -18.52 -4.85 -7.33
N ALA A 66 -18.36 -5.64 -6.27
CA ALA A 66 -17.08 -6.30 -5.98
C ALA A 66 -16.74 -7.32 -7.09
N SER A 67 -15.51 -7.27 -7.59
CA SER A 67 -15.02 -8.17 -8.64
C SER A 67 -13.57 -8.57 -8.38
N THR A 68 -13.17 -9.75 -8.84
CA THR A 68 -11.78 -10.21 -8.76
C THR A 68 -10.84 -9.30 -9.55
N PHE A 69 -11.26 -8.87 -10.75
CA PHE A 69 -10.52 -7.90 -11.55
C PHE A 69 -10.31 -6.59 -10.78
N GLY A 70 -11.37 -6.01 -10.20
CA GLY A 70 -11.26 -4.76 -9.43
C GLY A 70 -10.32 -4.89 -8.23
N ALA A 71 -10.38 -6.00 -7.50
CA ALA A 71 -9.48 -6.26 -6.39
C ALA A 71 -8.00 -6.39 -6.83
N VAL A 72 -7.73 -6.98 -7.99
CA VAL A 72 -6.38 -7.06 -8.55
C VAL A 72 -5.91 -5.70 -9.07
N LEU A 73 -6.78 -4.96 -9.77
CA LEU A 73 -6.48 -3.63 -10.28
C LEU A 73 -6.11 -2.66 -9.16
N ASP A 74 -6.88 -2.67 -8.07
CA ASP A 74 -6.65 -1.90 -6.86
C ASP A 74 -5.27 -2.21 -6.25
N MET A 75 -5.02 -3.49 -5.96
CA MET A 75 -3.74 -3.95 -5.39
C MET A 75 -2.54 -3.58 -6.26
N VAL A 76 -2.63 -3.77 -7.59
CA VAL A 76 -1.52 -3.44 -8.50
C VAL A 76 -1.29 -1.93 -8.53
N THR A 77 -2.36 -1.13 -8.60
CA THR A 77 -2.26 0.33 -8.63
C THR A 77 -1.57 0.87 -7.38
N ASP A 78 -1.96 0.36 -6.21
CA ASP A 78 -1.33 0.71 -4.92
C ASP A 78 0.16 0.40 -4.89
N ARG A 79 0.53 -0.82 -5.29
CA ARG A 79 1.93 -1.24 -5.24
C ARG A 79 2.79 -0.43 -6.19
N VAL A 80 2.29 -0.15 -7.39
CA VAL A 80 3.00 0.67 -8.37
C VAL A 80 3.14 2.11 -7.88
N SER A 81 2.09 2.72 -7.33
CA SER A 81 2.16 4.10 -6.83
C SER A 81 3.15 4.26 -5.68
N THR A 82 3.08 3.40 -4.66
CA THR A 82 4.01 3.43 -3.53
C THR A 82 5.44 3.13 -4.00
N ALA A 83 5.61 2.21 -4.96
CA ALA A 83 6.93 1.89 -5.51
C ALA A 83 7.56 3.08 -6.23
N CYS A 84 6.81 3.76 -7.10
CA CYS A 84 7.29 4.96 -7.78
C CYS A 84 7.67 6.06 -6.78
N LEU A 85 6.87 6.27 -5.73
CA LEU A 85 7.18 7.25 -4.68
C LEU A 85 8.47 6.88 -3.91
N LEU A 86 8.67 5.60 -3.56
CA LEU A 86 9.91 5.13 -2.91
C LEU A 86 11.14 5.28 -3.82
N VAL A 87 10.99 5.02 -5.13
CA VAL A 87 12.08 5.26 -6.09
C VAL A 87 12.45 6.73 -6.14
N ILE A 88 11.47 7.64 -6.17
CA ILE A 88 11.73 9.09 -6.14
C ILE A 88 12.44 9.48 -4.83
N LEU A 89 11.96 9.00 -3.68
CA LEU A 89 12.60 9.26 -2.40
C LEU A 89 14.05 8.74 -2.36
N SER A 90 14.34 7.60 -3.00
CA SER A 90 15.69 7.06 -3.11
C SER A 90 16.65 7.95 -3.92
N GLN A 91 16.13 8.76 -4.84
CA GLN A 91 16.92 9.71 -5.64
C GLN A 91 17.18 11.00 -4.86
N VAL A 92 16.19 11.43 -4.06
CA VAL A 92 16.22 12.69 -3.32
C VAL A 92 17.05 12.59 -2.03
N TYR A 93 17.04 11.43 -1.37
CA TYR A 93 17.74 11.22 -0.10
C TYR A 93 18.97 10.33 -0.24
N ARG A 94 20.01 10.60 0.56
CA ARG A 94 21.24 9.77 0.64
C ARG A 94 21.48 9.25 2.07
N PRO A 95 21.81 7.95 2.25
CA PRO A 95 21.86 6.90 1.23
C PRO A 95 20.46 6.44 0.78
N GLY A 96 20.22 6.43 -0.53
CA GLY A 96 18.92 6.03 -1.12
C GLY A 96 18.57 4.55 -0.94
N LEU A 97 19.54 3.72 -0.53
CA LEU A 97 19.36 2.29 -0.31
C LEU A 97 18.25 1.98 0.71
N VAL A 98 18.02 2.85 1.70
CA VAL A 98 16.94 2.65 2.68
C VAL A 98 15.58 2.52 1.98
N PHE A 99 15.27 3.44 1.05
CA PHE A 99 14.01 3.41 0.31
C PHE A 99 13.93 2.24 -0.67
N LEU A 100 15.05 1.85 -1.29
CA LEU A 100 15.11 0.67 -2.15
C LEU A 100 14.91 -0.63 -1.35
N SER A 101 15.44 -0.72 -0.12
CA SER A 101 15.19 -1.85 0.77
C SER A 101 13.73 -1.92 1.21
N LEU A 102 13.09 -0.78 1.50
CA LEU A 102 11.66 -0.71 1.81
C LEU A 102 10.80 -1.15 0.61
N LEU A 103 11.16 -0.71 -0.60
CA LEU A 103 10.52 -1.15 -1.84
C LEU A 103 10.64 -2.66 -2.02
N ALA A 104 11.86 -3.20 -1.86
CA ALA A 104 12.10 -4.63 -2.00
C ALA A 104 11.29 -5.44 -0.97
N LEU A 105 11.23 -4.96 0.28
CA LEU A 105 10.44 -5.59 1.34
C LEU A 105 8.94 -5.59 1.00
N ASP A 106 8.40 -4.46 0.57
CA ASP A 106 6.96 -4.31 0.28
C ASP A 106 6.52 -5.16 -0.91
N ILE A 107 7.26 -5.14 -2.02
CA ILE A 107 6.95 -5.97 -3.20
C ILE A 107 7.09 -7.45 -2.87
N SER A 108 8.17 -7.85 -2.18
CA SER A 108 8.41 -9.26 -1.86
C SER A 108 7.36 -9.82 -0.89
N SER A 109 6.98 -9.07 0.15
CA SER A 109 5.98 -9.50 1.12
C SER A 109 4.60 -9.68 0.49
N HIS A 110 4.18 -8.76 -0.38
CA HIS A 110 2.89 -8.84 -1.06
C HIS A 110 2.86 -9.92 -2.14
N TRP A 111 3.93 -10.07 -2.92
CA TRP A 111 3.98 -11.10 -3.96
C TRP A 111 3.94 -12.50 -3.34
N LEU A 112 4.76 -12.77 -2.33
CA LEU A 112 4.74 -14.06 -1.63
C LEU A 112 3.38 -14.34 -0.99
N GLN A 113 2.76 -13.34 -0.35
CA GLN A 113 1.43 -13.49 0.26
C GLN A 113 0.33 -13.78 -0.78
N MET A 114 0.38 -13.13 -1.94
CA MET A 114 -0.59 -13.40 -3.02
C MET A 114 -0.43 -14.80 -3.58
N TYR A 115 0.81 -15.22 -3.81
CA TYR A 115 1.10 -16.56 -4.33
C TYR A 115 0.70 -17.66 -3.34
N SER A 116 1.04 -17.51 -2.05
CA SER A 116 0.67 -18.47 -1.01
C SER A 116 -0.85 -18.58 -0.85
N THR A 117 -1.56 -17.45 -0.90
CA THR A 117 -3.03 -17.44 -0.83
C THR A 117 -3.66 -18.19 -2.01
N PHE A 118 -3.12 -18.00 -3.21
CA PHE A 118 -3.56 -18.71 -4.42
C PHE A 118 -3.35 -20.22 -4.31
N LEU A 119 -2.18 -20.66 -3.80
CA LEU A 119 -1.87 -22.09 -3.62
C LEU A 119 -2.78 -22.77 -2.60
N VAL A 120 -3.07 -22.10 -1.48
CA VAL A 120 -3.92 -22.65 -0.41
C VAL A 120 -5.42 -22.61 -0.79
N GLY A 121 -5.78 -21.99 -1.92
CA GLY A 121 -7.17 -21.85 -2.35
C GLY A 121 -8.01 -20.96 -1.43
N LYS A 122 -7.36 -20.13 -0.59
CA LYS A 122 -8.06 -19.17 0.26
C LYS A 122 -8.53 -17.99 -0.59
N THR A 123 -9.78 -17.60 -0.43
CA THR A 123 -10.44 -16.56 -1.24
C THR A 123 -10.00 -15.13 -0.89
N SER A 124 -9.19 -14.92 0.16
CA SER A 124 -8.70 -13.62 0.57
C SER A 124 -7.35 -13.71 1.31
N HIS A 125 -6.39 -12.88 0.93
CA HIS A 125 -5.06 -12.78 1.58
C HIS A 125 -5.11 -12.18 3.01
N LYS A 126 -6.31 -11.79 3.48
CA LYS A 126 -6.57 -11.24 4.82
C LYS A 126 -7.10 -12.27 5.83
N ASP A 127 -7.36 -13.52 5.39
CA ASP A 127 -7.91 -14.59 6.24
C ASP A 127 -6.84 -15.59 6.71
N VAL A 128 -6.15 -15.24 7.80
CA VAL A 128 -5.20 -16.15 8.46
C VAL A 128 -5.70 -16.50 9.86
N LYS A 129 -6.24 -17.71 10.02
CA LYS A 129 -6.39 -18.39 11.31
C LYS A 129 -5.36 -19.52 11.41
N ASP A 130 -4.73 -19.56 12.59
CA ASP A 130 -4.00 -20.65 13.23
C ASP A 130 -2.46 -20.75 13.23
N SER A 131 -1.70 -19.81 12.65
CA SER A 131 -0.23 -19.74 12.92
C SER A 131 0.41 -18.34 12.95
N SER A 132 -0.39 -17.28 12.81
CA SER A 132 0.14 -15.92 12.70
C SER A 132 0.45 -15.28 14.06
N SER A 133 1.54 -14.52 14.13
CA SER A 133 1.94 -13.75 15.32
C SER A 133 0.83 -12.79 15.81
N TRP A 134 0.86 -12.45 17.10
CA TRP A 134 -0.13 -11.55 17.72
C TRP A 134 -0.28 -10.22 16.95
N LEU A 135 0.84 -9.64 16.51
CA LEU A 135 0.84 -8.38 15.77
C LEU A 135 0.14 -8.51 14.40
N PHE A 136 0.37 -9.60 13.68
CA PHE A 136 -0.29 -9.86 12.40
C PHE A 136 -1.81 -9.99 12.57
N ARG A 137 -2.24 -10.69 13.63
CA ARG A 137 -3.67 -10.81 13.98
C ARG A 137 -4.30 -9.47 14.34
N LEU A 138 -3.59 -8.63 15.10
CA LEU A 138 -4.07 -7.29 15.45
C LEU A 138 -4.20 -6.41 14.20
N TYR A 139 -3.17 -6.44 13.34
CA TYR A 139 -3.13 -5.68 12.10
C TYR A 139 -4.28 -6.05 11.17
N TYR A 140 -4.42 -7.32 10.80
CA TYR A 140 -5.46 -7.77 9.87
C TYR A 140 -6.85 -7.90 10.51
N GLY A 141 -6.92 -8.10 11.83
CA GLY A 141 -8.17 -8.23 12.57
C GLY A 141 -8.88 -6.90 12.83
N ASN A 142 -8.15 -5.78 12.87
CA ASN A 142 -8.73 -4.45 13.07
C ASN A 142 -8.52 -3.55 11.84
N ARG A 143 -9.60 -3.38 11.06
CA ARG A 143 -9.59 -2.59 9.82
C ARG A 143 -9.17 -1.13 10.03
N MET A 144 -9.55 -0.52 11.16
CA MET A 144 -9.17 0.87 11.46
C MET A 144 -7.67 0.99 11.75
N PHE A 145 -7.11 0.00 12.45
CA PHE A 145 -5.69 -0.04 12.76
C PHE A 145 -4.83 -0.33 11.52
N MET A 146 -5.25 -1.25 10.66
CA MET A 146 -4.64 -1.44 9.33
C MET A 146 -4.67 -0.14 8.52
N GLY A 147 -5.83 0.51 8.45
CA GLY A 147 -6.01 1.78 7.77
C GLY A 147 -5.06 2.86 8.28
N TYR A 148 -4.95 3.00 9.60
CA TYR A 148 -4.00 3.92 10.25
C TYR A 148 -2.55 3.66 9.82
N CYS A 149 -2.10 2.41 9.81
CA CYS A 149 -0.72 2.07 9.41
C CYS A 149 -0.47 2.34 7.92
N CYS A 150 -1.45 2.03 7.05
CA CYS A 150 -1.35 2.32 5.63
C CYS A 150 -1.28 3.82 5.34
N VAL A 151 -2.22 4.60 5.92
CA VAL A 151 -2.23 6.07 5.81
C VAL A 151 -0.93 6.65 6.35
N SER A 152 -0.43 6.11 7.48
CA SER A 152 0.79 6.62 8.09
C SER A 152 2.00 6.48 7.18
N CYS A 153 2.14 5.35 6.46
CA CYS A 153 3.23 5.20 5.50
C CYS A 153 3.13 6.19 4.34
N GLU A 154 1.97 6.28 3.70
CA GLU A 154 1.80 7.15 2.53
C GLU A 154 1.99 8.62 2.90
N VAL A 155 1.39 9.05 4.01
CA VAL A 155 1.54 10.42 4.52
C VAL A 155 2.99 10.70 4.90
N LEU A 156 3.69 9.78 5.56
CA LEU A 156 5.10 9.96 5.89
C LEU A 156 5.95 10.13 4.62
N TYR A 157 5.74 9.32 3.60
CA TYR A 157 6.49 9.39 2.34
C TYR A 157 6.24 10.70 1.59
N ILE A 158 4.98 11.14 1.51
CA ILE A 158 4.61 12.44 0.92
C ILE A 158 5.25 13.58 1.70
N THR A 159 5.23 13.53 3.04
CA THR A 159 5.83 14.55 3.89
C THR A 159 7.35 14.59 3.73
N LEU A 160 8.03 13.45 3.69
CA LEU A 160 9.47 13.39 3.39
C LEU A 160 9.76 14.02 2.02
N PHE A 161 8.97 13.68 0.99
CA PHE A 161 9.15 14.27 -0.34
C PHE A 161 9.02 15.80 -0.34
N LEU A 162 8.06 16.35 0.41
CA LEU A 162 7.85 17.80 0.56
C LEU A 162 8.94 18.48 1.39
N LEU A 163 9.50 17.79 2.39
CA LEU A 163 10.53 18.33 3.27
C LEU A 163 11.92 18.34 2.63
N ALA A 164 12.16 17.47 1.64
CA ALA A 164 13.44 17.45 0.94
C ALA A 164 13.70 18.79 0.22
N ARG A 165 14.78 19.47 0.61
CA ARG A 165 15.14 20.78 0.06
C ARG A 165 16.17 20.64 -1.06
N ASN A 166 17.20 19.82 -0.83
CA ASN A 166 18.26 19.55 -1.80
C ASN A 166 18.26 18.06 -2.19
N GLU A 167 18.74 17.76 -3.41
CA GLU A 167 18.77 16.40 -3.98
C GLU A 167 19.83 15.45 -3.36
N THR A 168 20.34 15.79 -2.17
CA THR A 168 21.33 14.99 -1.45
C THR A 168 21.13 15.05 0.07
N ASP A 169 19.94 15.41 0.54
CA ASP A 169 19.70 15.54 1.98
C ASP A 169 19.84 14.18 2.67
N SER A 170 20.43 14.19 3.87
CA SER A 170 20.46 13.05 4.76
C SER A 170 19.08 12.87 5.39
N LEU A 171 18.54 11.64 5.33
CA LEU A 171 17.22 11.34 5.90
C LEU A 171 17.16 11.66 7.40
N ILE A 172 18.20 11.32 8.15
CA ILE A 172 18.26 11.54 9.59
C ILE A 172 18.27 13.03 9.89
N ASP A 173 19.03 13.82 9.15
CA ASP A 173 19.14 15.25 9.37
C ASP A 173 17.81 15.95 9.09
N VAL A 174 17.11 15.58 8.01
CA VAL A 174 15.77 16.14 7.72
C VAL A 174 14.78 15.78 8.82
N LEU A 175 14.77 14.55 9.31
CA LEU A 175 13.88 14.12 10.39
C LEU A 175 14.18 14.86 11.70
N VAL A 176 15.45 14.94 12.10
CA VAL A 176 15.88 15.62 13.34
C VAL A 176 15.59 17.11 13.28
N ASN A 177 15.97 17.79 12.19
CA ASN A 177 15.72 19.22 12.03
C ASN A 177 14.22 19.55 12.03
N THR A 178 13.41 18.73 11.38
CA THR A 178 11.94 18.90 11.37
C THR A 178 11.36 18.69 12.77
N ALA A 179 11.80 17.66 13.49
CA ALA A 179 11.38 17.39 14.86
C ALA A 179 11.77 18.53 15.82
N MET A 180 12.94 19.14 15.63
CA MET A 180 13.42 20.26 16.45
C MET A 180 12.72 21.59 16.15
N THR A 181 12.02 21.71 15.01
CA THR A 181 11.36 22.96 14.62
C THR A 181 10.19 23.32 15.55
N SER A 182 9.40 22.33 15.99
CA SER A 182 8.29 22.52 16.93
C SER A 182 7.85 21.19 17.53
N TRP A 183 7.35 21.23 18.76
CA TRP A 183 6.74 20.06 19.42
C TRP A 183 5.58 19.47 18.61
N ILE A 184 4.88 20.29 17.82
CA ILE A 184 3.80 19.84 16.93
C ILE A 184 4.37 18.93 15.83
N TYR A 185 5.48 19.33 15.19
CA TYR A 185 6.16 18.51 14.19
C TYR A 185 6.76 17.25 14.79
N LEU A 186 7.28 17.31 16.03
CA LEU A 186 7.75 16.14 16.75
C LEU A 186 6.63 15.11 16.96
N VAL A 187 5.48 15.55 17.49
CA VAL A 187 4.32 14.66 17.73
C VAL A 187 3.78 14.10 16.42
N TYR A 188 3.69 14.94 15.38
CA TYR A 188 3.30 14.52 14.04
C TYR A 188 4.22 13.42 13.50
N LEU A 189 5.55 13.64 13.52
CA LEU A 189 6.52 12.66 13.02
C LEU A 189 6.48 11.38 13.85
N ALA A 190 6.40 11.47 15.18
CA ALA A 190 6.33 10.31 16.05
C ALA A 190 5.11 9.44 15.76
N LEU A 191 3.94 10.05 15.54
CA LEU A 191 2.70 9.35 15.20
C LEU A 191 2.86 8.56 13.89
N PHE A 192 3.30 9.24 12.82
CA PHE A 192 3.40 8.60 11.50
C PHE A 192 4.55 7.61 11.40
N LEU A 193 5.68 7.87 12.06
CA LEU A 193 6.78 6.91 12.17
C LEU A 193 6.36 5.64 12.92
N PHE A 194 5.54 5.77 13.97
CA PHE A 194 5.03 4.60 14.69
C PHE A 194 4.15 3.72 13.79
N GLY A 195 3.19 4.32 13.08
CA GLY A 195 2.36 3.58 12.12
C GLY A 195 3.18 2.97 10.99
N TRP A 196 4.18 3.69 10.50
CA TRP A 196 5.09 3.20 9.47
C TRP A 196 5.92 2.01 9.94
N ALA A 197 6.51 2.08 11.13
CA ALA A 197 7.35 1.02 11.69
C ALA A 197 6.54 -0.27 11.85
N ILE A 198 5.31 -0.17 12.37
CA ILE A 198 4.41 -1.32 12.49
C ILE A 198 4.13 -1.95 11.13
N LYS A 199 3.86 -1.14 10.09
CA LYS A 199 3.64 -1.67 8.73
C LYS A 199 4.87 -2.43 8.21
N GLN A 200 6.08 -1.91 8.43
CA GLN A 200 7.30 -2.60 8.01
C GLN A 200 7.51 -3.93 8.75
N PHE A 201 7.27 -3.96 10.06
CA PHE A 201 7.29 -5.21 10.83
C PHE A 201 6.26 -6.21 10.33
N VAL A 202 5.04 -5.75 10.02
CA VAL A 202 3.99 -6.60 9.47
C VAL A 202 4.38 -7.14 8.09
N ASN A 203 5.01 -6.35 7.23
CA ASN A 203 5.51 -6.82 5.93
C ASN A 203 6.53 -7.96 6.09
N ILE A 204 7.44 -7.88 7.07
CA ILE A 204 8.40 -8.95 7.37
C ILE A 204 7.67 -10.21 7.85
N ILE A 205 6.74 -10.05 8.80
CA ILE A 205 5.96 -11.17 9.34
C ILE A 205 5.14 -11.83 8.24
N GLN A 206 4.48 -11.04 7.40
CA GLN A 206 3.68 -11.48 6.27
C GLN A 206 4.53 -12.31 5.31
N MET A 207 5.73 -11.85 4.97
CA MET A 207 6.65 -12.58 4.11
C MET A 207 7.00 -13.96 4.69
N LYS A 208 7.31 -14.03 5.99
CA LYS A 208 7.58 -15.30 6.68
C LYS A 208 6.36 -16.21 6.67
N THR A 209 5.20 -15.70 7.09
CA THR A 209 3.96 -16.48 7.14
C THR A 209 3.54 -17.01 5.77
N ALA A 210 3.76 -16.23 4.70
CA ALA A 210 3.52 -16.67 3.33
C ALA A 210 4.48 -17.79 2.91
N ALA A 211 5.76 -17.68 3.24
CA ALA A 211 6.75 -18.73 2.98
C ALA A 211 6.41 -20.03 3.73
N ASP A 212 6.06 -19.94 5.01
CA ASP A 212 5.64 -21.08 5.83
C ASP A 212 4.40 -21.78 5.22
N ALA A 213 3.45 -21.01 4.69
CA ALA A 213 2.26 -21.56 4.02
C ALA A 213 2.61 -22.31 2.72
N CYS A 214 3.55 -21.81 1.91
CA CYS A 214 4.04 -22.51 0.73
C CYS A 214 4.75 -23.83 1.10
N VAL A 215 5.59 -23.81 2.11
CA VAL A 215 6.28 -25.03 2.60
C VAL A 215 5.28 -26.06 3.08
N LEU A 216 4.27 -25.64 3.86
CA LEU A 216 3.20 -26.53 4.32
C LEU A 216 2.40 -27.14 3.16
N TYR A 217 2.12 -26.34 2.12
CA TYR A 217 1.48 -26.82 0.90
C TYR A 217 2.31 -27.92 0.21
N ASP A 218 3.63 -27.73 0.09
CA ASP A 218 4.52 -28.71 -0.53
C ASP A 218 4.62 -30.00 0.28
N VAL A 219 4.63 -29.91 1.62
CA VAL A 219 4.60 -31.08 2.51
C VAL A 219 3.31 -31.88 2.31
N ASN A 220 2.17 -31.20 2.27
CA ASN A 220 0.85 -31.85 2.13
C ASN A 220 0.63 -32.42 0.72
N LYS A 221 1.24 -31.84 -0.33
CA LYS A 221 1.14 -32.32 -1.72
C LYS A 221 1.91 -33.62 -1.96
N LYS A 222 2.94 -33.91 -1.14
CA LYS A 222 3.75 -35.12 -1.24
C LYS A 222 3.17 -36.33 -0.49
N GLN A 223 2.04 -36.15 0.20
CA GLN A 223 1.21 -37.23 0.76
C GLN A 223 0.04 -37.52 -0.18
#